data_AF-A0A2D5PJB9-F1
#
_entry.id   AF-A0A2D5PJB9-F1
#
_cell.length_a   1.000
_cell.length_b   1.000
_cell.length_c   1.000
_cell.angle_alpha   90.00
_cell.angle_beta   90.00
_cell.angle_gamma   90.00
#
_symmetry.space_group_name_H-M   'P 1'
#
loop_
_entity.id
_entity.type
_entity.pdbx_description
1 polymer ?
#
loop_
_entity_poly.entity_id
_entity_poly.type
_entity_poly.pdbx_seq_one_letter_code
_entity_poly.pdbx_strand_id
1 'polypeptide(L)'
;MTFYRLPNDLKNIVCGFAWKSSWEETQSSLDMCVTVKDYQISPVFLRRDMWSWTFASFLPNPMVEFMPIQKFTGRWHDLIDWHAVNELLFRLDYRRKVVRMAGTRAEWFRRFKQNWLQIALFDTFYRVLLHSDMDVFKPTFTRLRYDQLSVQGPFFSARWLVDDYASWGSN
;
A
#
# COMPACT_ATOMS: atom_id res chain seq x y z
N MET A 1 25.49 15.30 19.68
CA MET A 1 25.88 14.84 18.34
C MET A 1 24.69 14.11 17.73
N THR A 2 24.27 14.44 16.51
CA THR A 2 23.13 13.79 15.83
C THR A 2 23.63 12.83 14.76
N PHE A 3 22.93 11.71 14.55
CA PHE A 3 23.30 10.70 13.54
C PHE A 3 23.52 11.29 12.14
N TYR A 4 22.72 12.28 11.75
CA TYR A 4 22.84 12.99 10.47
C TYR A 4 24.20 13.64 10.22
N ARG A 5 24.93 14.04 11.28
CA ARG A 5 26.23 14.73 11.17
C ARG A 5 27.41 13.77 11.05
N LEU A 6 27.17 12.46 11.11
CA LEU A 6 28.23 11.46 10.95
C LEU A 6 28.71 11.39 9.49
N PRO A 7 30.01 11.15 9.25
CA PRO A 7 30.52 10.75 7.94
C PRO A 7 29.82 9.50 7.42
N ASN A 8 29.72 9.38 6.09
CA ASN A 8 29.03 8.25 5.45
C ASN A 8 29.65 6.90 5.83
N ASP A 9 30.96 6.82 6.04
CA ASP A 9 31.61 5.56 6.46
C ASP A 9 31.10 5.07 7.82
N LEU A 10 30.95 5.98 8.79
CA LEU A 10 30.40 5.63 10.10
C LEU A 10 28.91 5.25 10.01
N LYS A 11 28.15 5.96 9.16
CA LYS A 11 26.74 5.59 8.90
C LYS A 11 26.64 4.22 8.24
N ASN A 12 27.50 3.92 7.27
CA ASN A 12 27.58 2.62 6.61
C ASN A 12 27.93 1.50 7.61
N ILE A 13 28.85 1.73 8.55
CA ILE A 13 29.15 0.76 9.61
C ILE A 13 27.91 0.48 10.47
N VAL A 14 27.18 1.52 10.87
CA VAL A 14 25.96 1.37 11.69
C VAL A 14 24.86 0.65 10.91
N CYS A 15 24.57 1.06 9.67
CA CYS A 15 23.58 0.43 8.81
C CYS A 15 23.96 -1.01 8.45
N GLY A 16 25.24 -1.27 8.22
CA GLY A 16 25.80 -2.60 7.96
C GLY A 16 25.64 -3.53 9.16
N PHE A 17 25.86 -3.02 10.38
CA PHE A 17 25.63 -3.77 11.61
C PHE A 17 24.15 -4.05 11.85
N ALA A 18 23.29 -3.02 11.75
CA ALA A 18 21.88 -3.13 12.10
C ALA A 18 21.06 -3.94 11.09
N TRP A 19 21.28 -3.70 9.79
CA TRP A 19 20.44 -4.27 8.73
C TRP A 19 21.23 -4.96 7.61
N LYS A 20 22.57 -4.93 7.63
CA LYS A 20 23.39 -5.37 6.49
C LYS A 20 23.03 -4.61 5.20
N SER A 21 22.90 -3.29 5.29
CA SER A 21 22.59 -2.38 4.16
C SER A 21 23.55 -1.20 4.14
N SER A 22 23.64 -0.52 2.98
CA SER A 22 24.35 0.76 2.91
C SER A 22 23.53 1.89 3.53
N TRP A 23 24.20 2.99 3.90
CA TRP A 23 23.55 4.22 4.32
C TRP A 23 22.63 4.76 3.23
N GLU A 24 23.04 4.69 1.96
CA GLU A 24 22.27 5.20 0.83
C GLU A 24 20.93 4.45 0.68
N GLU A 25 20.94 3.13 0.76
CA GLU A 25 19.72 2.29 0.71
C GLU A 25 18.80 2.57 1.91
N THR A 26 19.42 2.72 3.08
CA THR A 26 18.70 2.99 4.33
C THR A 26 18.07 4.37 4.31
N GLN A 27 18.81 5.39 3.84
CA GLN A 27 18.34 6.75 3.70
C GLN A 27 17.19 6.84 2.71
N SER A 28 17.35 6.26 1.51
CA SER A 28 16.29 6.17 0.51
C SER A 28 15.02 5.53 1.10
N SER A 29 15.19 4.49 1.93
CA SER A 29 14.06 3.86 2.59
C SER A 29 13.40 4.72 3.67
N LEU A 30 14.20 5.45 4.46
CA LEU A 30 13.71 6.39 5.46
C LEU A 30 12.92 7.53 4.81
N ASP A 31 13.46 8.11 3.73
CA ASP A 31 12.83 9.21 2.99
C ASP A 31 11.45 8.78 2.45
N MET A 32 11.35 7.53 1.97
CA MET A 32 10.07 6.97 1.53
C MET A 32 9.12 6.70 2.71
N CYS A 33 9.59 6.21 3.85
CA CYS A 33 8.76 6.08 5.05
C CYS A 33 8.18 7.43 5.49
N VAL A 34 8.98 8.51 5.45
CA VAL A 34 8.51 9.88 5.73
C VAL A 34 7.44 10.27 4.72
N THR A 35 7.71 10.08 3.44
CA THR A 35 6.76 10.37 2.35
C THR A 35 5.42 9.64 2.54
N VAL A 36 5.44 8.34 2.86
CA VAL A 36 4.24 7.53 3.12
C VAL A 36 3.50 8.02 4.36
N LYS A 37 4.22 8.41 5.40
CA LYS A 37 3.63 8.95 6.63
C LYS A 37 2.91 10.28 6.35
N ASP A 38 3.47 11.13 5.51
CA ASP A 38 2.89 12.41 5.13
C ASP A 38 1.59 12.25 4.33
N TYR A 39 1.46 11.18 3.53
CA TYR A 39 0.22 10.86 2.83
C TYR A 39 -0.93 10.41 3.76
N GLN A 40 -0.64 10.09 5.03
CA GLN A 40 -1.64 9.69 6.02
C GLN A 40 -2.60 8.59 5.53
N ILE A 41 -2.10 7.64 4.74
CA ILE A 41 -2.90 6.55 4.16
C ILE A 41 -3.57 5.76 5.28
N SER A 42 -4.87 5.49 5.15
CA SER A 42 -5.62 4.71 6.12
C SER A 42 -4.97 3.34 6.35
N PRO A 43 -4.85 2.88 7.62
CA PRO A 43 -4.32 1.55 7.94
C PRO A 43 -5.05 0.40 7.22
N VAL A 44 -6.30 0.61 6.81
CA VAL A 44 -7.10 -0.35 6.02
C VAL A 44 -6.42 -0.73 4.71
N PHE A 45 -5.64 0.18 4.11
CA PHE A 45 -4.92 -0.06 2.86
C PHE A 45 -3.44 -0.41 3.07
N LEU A 46 -2.96 -0.45 4.32
CA LEU A 46 -1.58 -0.79 4.63
C LEU A 46 -1.50 -2.21 5.17
N ARG A 47 -0.56 -3.00 4.67
CA ARG A 47 -0.29 -4.33 5.21
C ARG A 47 0.29 -4.19 6.60
N ARG A 48 -0.22 -4.94 7.57
CA ARG A 48 0.38 -5.02 8.91
C ARG A 48 1.76 -5.67 8.88
N ASP A 49 1.85 -6.81 8.19
CA ASP A 49 3.04 -7.65 8.12
C ASP A 49 3.47 -7.83 6.65
N MET A 50 4.77 -7.85 6.39
CA MET A 50 5.38 -8.03 5.08
C MET A 50 6.34 -9.22 5.08
N TRP A 51 6.37 -9.97 3.97
CA TRP A 51 7.30 -11.08 3.80
C TRP A 51 8.73 -10.57 3.63
N SER A 52 9.65 -11.12 4.43
CA SER A 52 11.08 -10.90 4.28
C SER A 52 11.76 -12.12 3.67
N TRP A 53 12.41 -11.91 2.52
CA TRP A 53 13.29 -12.92 1.93
C TRP A 53 14.57 -13.13 2.75
N THR A 54 14.99 -12.12 3.51
CA THR A 54 16.21 -12.19 4.33
C THR A 54 16.03 -13.10 5.54
N PHE A 55 14.84 -13.04 6.17
CA PHE A 55 14.55 -13.79 7.39
C PHE A 55 13.62 -14.99 7.14
N ALA A 56 13.15 -15.18 5.90
CA ALA A 56 12.17 -16.20 5.51
C ALA A 56 10.93 -16.22 6.41
N SER A 57 10.48 -15.03 6.82
CA SER A 57 9.39 -14.85 7.78
C SER A 57 8.58 -13.58 7.47
N PHE A 58 7.37 -13.50 8.04
CA PHE A 58 6.59 -12.28 8.05
C PHE A 58 7.06 -11.38 9.19
N LEU A 59 7.43 -10.15 8.85
CA LEU A 59 7.87 -9.13 9.80
C LEU A 59 6.90 -7.93 9.75
N PRO A 60 6.81 -7.13 10.83
CA PRO A 60 6.06 -5.88 10.79
C PRO A 60 6.52 -4.99 9.64
N ASN A 61 5.59 -4.24 9.06
CA ASN A 61 5.94 -3.32 7.98
C ASN A 61 6.90 -2.20 8.47
N PRO A 62 7.63 -1.53 7.55
CA PRO A 62 8.57 -0.45 7.89
C PRO A 62 8.00 0.76 8.63
N MET A 63 6.67 0.93 8.63
CA MET A 63 5.97 2.02 9.33
C MET A 63 5.75 1.70 10.82
N VAL A 64 5.78 0.41 11.20
CA VAL A 64 5.68 -0.06 12.58
C VAL A 64 7.07 -0.24 13.17
N GLU A 65 7.91 -1.02 12.50
CA GLU A 65 9.30 -1.25 12.90
C GLU A 65 10.20 -1.00 11.69
N PHE A 66 11.08 -0.01 11.79
CA PHE A 66 11.89 0.39 10.65
C PHE A 66 12.88 -0.70 10.26
N MET A 67 12.77 -1.13 9.00
CA MET A 67 13.76 -1.95 8.32
C MET A 67 13.79 -1.53 6.85
N PRO A 68 14.98 -1.45 6.21
CA PRO A 68 15.08 -1.07 4.79
C PRO A 68 14.24 -1.97 3.89
N ILE A 69 13.59 -1.39 2.87
CA ILE A 69 12.65 -2.12 2.01
C ILE A 69 13.30 -3.31 1.29
N GLN A 70 14.61 -3.23 1.06
CA GLN A 70 15.45 -4.27 0.45
C GLN A 70 15.44 -5.57 1.26
N LYS A 71 15.17 -5.51 2.57
CA LYS A 71 15.06 -6.71 3.42
C LYS A 71 13.71 -7.41 3.29
N PHE A 72 12.72 -6.73 2.72
CA PHE A 72 11.40 -7.30 2.41
C PHE A 72 11.40 -7.79 0.96
N THR A 73 10.44 -7.31 0.17
CA THR A 73 10.28 -7.60 -1.25
C THR A 73 11.05 -6.63 -2.16
N GLY A 74 11.68 -5.60 -1.58
CA GLY A 74 12.42 -4.57 -2.30
C GLY A 74 11.55 -3.51 -3.00
N ARG A 75 10.21 -3.56 -2.87
CA ARG A 75 9.31 -2.64 -3.56
C ARG A 75 8.32 -2.00 -2.60
N TRP A 76 8.23 -0.67 -2.64
CA TRP A 76 7.35 0.10 -1.76
C TRP A 76 5.86 -0.10 -2.02
N HIS A 77 5.47 -0.38 -3.27
CA HIS A 77 4.07 -0.67 -3.57
C HIS A 77 3.57 -1.93 -2.85
N ASP A 78 4.45 -2.85 -2.44
CA ASP A 78 4.04 -4.04 -1.69
C ASP A 78 3.62 -3.72 -0.25
N LEU A 79 3.88 -2.51 0.25
CA LEU A 79 3.35 -2.02 1.53
C LEU A 79 1.82 -1.94 1.51
N ILE A 80 1.23 -1.73 0.33
CA ILE A 80 -0.21 -1.58 0.16
C ILE A 80 -0.88 -2.95 0.17
N ASP A 81 -2.00 -3.05 0.88
CA ASP A 81 -2.89 -4.19 0.79
C ASP A 81 -3.77 -4.10 -0.46
N TRP A 82 -3.18 -4.46 -1.60
CA TRP A 82 -3.88 -4.49 -2.88
C TRP A 82 -5.11 -5.40 -2.91
N HIS A 83 -5.24 -6.37 -2.00
CA HIS A 83 -6.47 -7.18 -1.90
C HIS A 83 -7.61 -6.35 -1.36
N ALA A 84 -7.38 -5.65 -0.24
CA ALA A 84 -8.37 -4.75 0.34
C ALA A 84 -8.77 -3.65 -0.67
N VAL A 85 -7.80 -3.10 -1.40
CA VAL A 85 -8.06 -2.12 -2.47
C VAL A 85 -8.91 -2.72 -3.59
N ASN A 86 -8.55 -3.91 -4.09
CA ASN A 86 -9.30 -4.57 -5.16
C ASN A 86 -10.73 -4.90 -4.74
N GLU A 87 -10.88 -5.44 -3.54
CA GLU A 87 -12.15 -5.83 -2.99
C GLU A 87 -13.07 -4.62 -2.85
N LEU A 88 -12.56 -3.52 -2.28
CA LEU A 88 -13.30 -2.28 -2.20
C LEU A 88 -13.72 -1.78 -3.60
N LEU A 89 -12.77 -1.71 -4.54
CA LEU A 89 -13.06 -1.33 -5.93
C LEU A 89 -14.11 -2.24 -6.57
N PHE A 90 -14.12 -3.53 -6.24
CA PHE A 90 -15.09 -4.48 -6.76
C PHE A 90 -16.49 -4.28 -6.14
N ARG A 91 -16.56 -3.92 -4.86
CA ARG A 91 -17.82 -3.69 -4.14
C ARG A 91 -18.52 -2.40 -4.59
N LEU A 92 -17.75 -1.38 -5.01
CA LEU A 92 -18.29 -0.12 -5.51
C LEU A 92 -19.16 -0.30 -6.77
N ASP A 93 -20.26 0.46 -6.85
CA ASP A 93 -21.17 0.44 -7.99
C ASP A 93 -20.88 1.59 -8.96
N TYR A 94 -20.06 1.34 -9.98
CA TYR A 94 -19.70 2.31 -11.02
C TYR A 94 -20.87 2.72 -11.94
N ARG A 95 -22.04 2.07 -11.83
CA ARG A 95 -23.25 2.55 -12.51
C ARG A 95 -23.76 3.85 -11.89
N ARG A 96 -23.38 4.13 -10.64
CA ARG A 96 -23.76 5.33 -9.91
C ARG A 96 -22.83 6.48 -10.27
N LYS A 97 -23.42 7.64 -10.58
CA LYS A 97 -22.67 8.84 -10.98
C LYS A 97 -21.61 9.24 -9.94
N VAL A 98 -21.93 9.14 -8.66
CA VAL A 98 -21.02 9.51 -7.55
C VAL A 98 -19.73 8.69 -7.53
N VAL A 99 -19.83 7.38 -7.79
CA VAL A 99 -18.66 6.50 -7.91
C VAL A 99 -17.93 6.76 -9.22
N ARG A 100 -18.68 6.87 -10.33
CA ARG A 100 -18.11 7.07 -11.67
C ARG A 100 -17.36 8.40 -11.82
N MET A 101 -17.75 9.45 -11.09
CA MET A 101 -17.05 10.74 -11.09
C MET A 101 -15.60 10.63 -10.63
N ALA A 102 -15.29 9.69 -9.73
CA ALA A 102 -13.93 9.45 -9.25
C ALA A 102 -13.10 8.60 -10.25
N GLY A 103 -13.77 7.98 -11.22
CA GLY A 103 -13.18 7.15 -12.26
C GLY A 103 -13.77 5.75 -12.29
N THR A 104 -13.52 5.04 -13.39
CA THR A 104 -13.87 3.62 -13.52
C THR A 104 -12.86 2.73 -12.77
N ARG A 105 -13.24 1.48 -12.50
CA ARG A 105 -12.33 0.48 -11.90
C ARG A 105 -11.02 0.36 -12.69
N ALA A 106 -11.10 0.32 -14.02
CA ALA A 106 -9.93 0.22 -14.89
C ALA A 106 -9.04 1.48 -14.85
N GLU A 107 -9.63 2.67 -14.70
CA GLU A 107 -8.88 3.91 -14.54
C GLU A 107 -8.11 3.93 -13.21
N TRP A 108 -8.72 3.47 -12.12
CA TRP A 108 -8.03 3.32 -10.84
C TRP A 108 -6.84 2.38 -10.95
N PHE A 109 -6.99 1.21 -11.56
CA PHE A 109 -5.86 0.30 -11.77
C PHE A 109 -4.76 0.89 -12.63
N ARG A 110 -5.12 1.63 -13.69
CA ARG A 110 -4.15 2.33 -14.53
C ARG A 110 -3.36 3.36 -13.71
N ARG A 111 -4.03 4.10 -12.82
CA ARG A 111 -3.39 5.07 -11.92
C ARG A 111 -2.42 4.38 -10.95
N PHE A 112 -2.82 3.28 -10.31
CA PHE A 112 -1.95 2.53 -9.39
C PHE A 112 -0.73 1.94 -10.09
N LYS A 113 -0.90 1.43 -11.33
CA LYS A 113 0.21 0.91 -12.13
C LYS A 113 1.21 1.98 -12.53
N GLN A 114 0.75 3.19 -12.85
CA GLN A 114 1.62 4.32 -13.17
C GLN A 114 2.34 4.85 -11.93
N ASN A 115 1.61 5.01 -10.83
CA ASN A 115 2.15 5.45 -9.56
C ASN A 115 1.31 4.88 -8.41
N TRP A 116 1.90 3.98 -7.64
CA TRP A 116 1.22 3.33 -6.52
C TRP A 116 0.82 4.32 -5.41
N LEU A 117 1.49 5.49 -5.30
CA LEU A 117 1.14 6.55 -4.36
C LEU A 117 -0.24 7.17 -4.64
N GLN A 118 -0.84 6.91 -5.81
CA GLN A 118 -2.23 7.25 -6.09
C GLN A 118 -3.23 6.56 -5.15
N ILE A 119 -2.76 5.60 -4.35
CA ILE A 119 -3.52 5.07 -3.21
C ILE A 119 -3.93 6.17 -2.21
N ALA A 120 -3.15 7.24 -2.04
CA ALA A 120 -3.51 8.35 -1.15
C ALA A 120 -4.75 9.11 -1.66
N LEU A 121 -4.84 9.32 -2.98
CA LEU A 121 -6.02 9.90 -3.62
C LEU A 121 -7.23 8.97 -3.47
N PHE A 122 -7.00 7.67 -3.65
CA PHE A 122 -8.04 6.66 -3.45
C PHE A 122 -8.52 6.58 -2.00
N ASP A 123 -7.62 6.69 -1.01
CA ASP A 123 -7.98 6.74 0.41
C ASP A 123 -8.80 7.98 0.74
N THR A 124 -8.45 9.13 0.16
CA THR A 124 -9.25 10.35 0.32
C THR A 124 -10.66 10.16 -0.24
N PHE A 125 -10.77 9.58 -1.45
CA PHE A 125 -12.05 9.23 -2.03
C PHE A 125 -12.84 8.25 -1.15
N TYR A 126 -12.19 7.20 -0.65
CA TYR A 126 -12.76 6.23 0.27
C TYR A 126 -13.31 6.88 1.54
N ARG A 127 -12.55 7.79 2.17
CA ARG A 127 -13.00 8.54 3.35
C ARG A 127 -14.23 9.40 3.05
N VAL A 128 -14.27 10.05 1.88
CA VAL A 128 -15.46 10.82 1.47
C VAL A 128 -16.68 9.89 1.33
N LEU A 129 -16.50 8.71 0.73
CA LEU A 129 -17.57 7.72 0.61
C LEU A 129 -18.07 7.24 1.98
N LEU A 130 -17.16 6.96 2.92
CA LEU A 130 -17.48 6.53 4.29
C LEU A 130 -18.38 7.52 5.02
N HIS A 131 -18.15 8.83 4.82
CA HIS A 131 -18.91 9.89 5.49
C HIS A 131 -20.14 10.35 4.70
N SER A 132 -20.38 9.76 3.53
CA SER A 132 -21.55 10.06 2.72
C SER A 132 -22.67 9.07 3.02
N ASP A 133 -23.89 9.56 3.26
CA ASP A 133 -25.10 8.73 3.39
C ASP A 133 -25.58 8.16 2.04
N MET A 134 -24.73 8.23 1.01
CA MET A 134 -25.05 7.81 -0.33
C MET A 134 -24.89 6.30 -0.46
N ASP A 135 -25.84 5.67 -1.14
CA ASP A 135 -25.70 4.28 -1.53
C ASP A 135 -24.71 4.20 -2.70
N VAL A 136 -23.48 3.76 -2.42
CA VAL A 136 -22.34 3.71 -3.36
C VAL A 136 -21.87 2.29 -3.68
N PHE A 137 -22.45 1.30 -3.01
CA PHE A 137 -22.11 -0.10 -3.18
C PHE A 137 -23.09 -0.80 -4.13
N LYS A 138 -22.66 -1.94 -4.66
CA LYS A 138 -23.56 -2.83 -5.38
C LYS A 138 -24.59 -3.40 -4.38
N PRO A 139 -25.82 -3.69 -4.81
CA PRO A 139 -26.87 -4.23 -3.94
C PRO A 139 -26.45 -5.46 -3.12
N THR A 140 -25.61 -6.32 -3.70
CA THR A 140 -25.04 -7.51 -3.05
C THR A 140 -24.21 -7.18 -1.79
N PHE A 141 -23.57 -6.02 -1.75
CA PHE A 141 -22.68 -5.59 -0.67
C PHE A 141 -23.31 -4.53 0.25
N THR A 142 -24.62 -4.30 0.16
CA THR A 142 -25.33 -3.32 0.99
C THR A 142 -25.19 -3.60 2.49
N ARG A 143 -25.03 -4.88 2.86
CA ARG A 143 -24.77 -5.32 4.25
C ARG A 143 -23.28 -5.42 4.55
N LEU A 144 -22.49 -5.94 3.62
CA LEU A 144 -21.04 -6.09 3.70
C LEU A 144 -20.35 -4.83 3.15
N ARG A 145 -20.59 -3.69 3.79
CA ARG A 145 -20.12 -2.37 3.34
C ARG A 145 -18.61 -2.24 3.55
N TYR A 146 -18.22 -1.38 4.48
CA TYR A 146 -16.83 -1.03 4.77
C TYR A 146 -16.22 -1.93 5.86
N ASP A 147 -17.06 -2.41 6.78
CA ASP A 147 -16.63 -3.02 8.04
C ASP A 147 -16.10 -4.46 7.90
N GLN A 148 -16.14 -5.02 6.69
CA GLN A 148 -15.82 -6.41 6.41
C GLN A 148 -15.01 -6.56 5.13
N LEU A 149 -14.05 -5.66 4.87
CA LEU A 149 -13.00 -5.95 3.89
C LEU A 149 -12.25 -7.20 4.38
N SER A 150 -12.05 -8.16 3.48
CA SER A 150 -11.33 -9.40 3.77
C SER A 150 -9.90 -9.06 4.19
N VAL A 151 -9.66 -9.18 5.49
CA VAL A 151 -8.30 -9.20 6.03
C VAL A 151 -7.89 -10.66 5.98
N GLN A 152 -6.79 -10.95 5.29
CA GLN A 152 -6.02 -12.21 5.28
C GLN A 152 -6.28 -13.20 4.14
N GLY A 153 -5.27 -13.30 3.27
CA GLY A 153 -4.81 -14.56 2.68
C GLY A 153 -3.27 -14.60 2.79
N PRO A 154 -2.64 -15.69 3.28
CA PRO A 154 -1.24 -15.65 3.71
C PRO A 154 -0.19 -15.69 2.59
N PHE A 155 -0.57 -15.76 1.31
CA PHE A 155 0.42 -16.13 0.27
C PHE A 155 0.37 -15.37 -1.04
N PHE A 156 -0.55 -14.44 -1.24
CA PHE A 156 -0.55 -13.67 -2.47
C PHE A 156 -0.38 -12.20 -2.11
N SER A 157 0.80 -11.65 -2.34
CA SER A 157 0.79 -10.25 -2.77
C SER A 157 -0.20 -10.17 -3.92
N ALA A 158 -1.20 -9.29 -3.88
CA ALA A 158 -2.03 -8.99 -5.06
C ALA A 158 -1.20 -8.23 -6.12
N ARG A 159 0.07 -8.62 -6.32
CA ARG A 159 0.97 -8.10 -7.34
C ARG A 159 0.39 -8.31 -8.74
N TRP A 160 -0.28 -9.44 -8.98
CA TRP A 160 -1.03 -9.69 -10.22
C TRP A 160 -2.03 -8.57 -10.53
N LEU A 161 -2.51 -7.84 -9.52
CA LEU A 161 -3.42 -6.72 -9.71
C LEU A 161 -2.72 -5.47 -10.28
N VAL A 162 -1.45 -5.24 -9.96
CA VAL A 162 -0.70 -4.09 -10.48
C VAL A 162 0.07 -4.49 -11.75
N ASP A 163 0.65 -5.68 -11.74
CA ASP A 163 1.51 -6.19 -12.80
C ASP A 163 0.66 -6.73 -13.97
N ASP A 164 -0.41 -7.47 -13.68
CA ASP A 164 -1.16 -8.30 -14.65
C ASP A 164 -2.65 -7.94 -14.80
N TYR A 165 -3.14 -6.78 -14.34
CA TYR A 165 -4.58 -6.45 -14.47
C TYR A 165 -5.10 -6.53 -15.91
N ALA A 166 -4.27 -6.22 -16.90
CA ALA A 166 -4.66 -6.24 -18.30
C ALA A 166 -5.06 -7.64 -18.81
N SER A 167 -4.58 -8.72 -18.18
CA SER A 167 -4.92 -10.09 -18.59
C SER A 167 -6.19 -10.64 -17.91
N TRP A 168 -6.67 -10.01 -16.83
CA TRP A 168 -7.81 -10.53 -16.03
C TRP A 168 -8.90 -9.50 -15.71
N GLY A 169 -8.66 -8.22 -15.98
CA GLY A 169 -9.44 -7.09 -15.48
C GLY A 169 -10.40 -6.45 -16.49
N SER A 170 -10.49 -7.00 -17.70
CA SER A 170 -11.40 -6.61 -18.77
C SER A 170 -12.58 -7.57 -18.85
N ASN A 171 -13.50 -7.45 -17.90
CA ASN A 171 -14.88 -7.94 -18.02
C ASN A 171 -15.83 -6.76 -17.73
#